data_AF-A0A520DBZ0-F1
#
_entry.id   AF-A0A520DBZ0-F1
#
_cell.length_a   1.000
_cell.length_b   1.000
_cell.length_c   1.000
_cell.angle_alpha   90.00
_cell.angle_beta   90.00
_cell.angle_gamma   90.00
#
_symmetry.space_group_name_H-M   'P 1'
#
loop_
_entity.id
_entity.type
_entity.pdbx_description
1 polymer ?
#
loop_
_entity_poly.entity_id
_entity_poly.type
_entity_poly.pdbx_seq_one_letter_code
_entity_poly.pdbx_strand_id
1 'polypeptide(L)'
;MTRFTRRLALTAIAAASLVALPALAAEKVNLGVSIPAATHSFMGGINYWANQAKKDLEKEHKDLKITIKTASGAPEQANQLQDFTTVTKI
;
A
#
# COMPACT_ATOMS: atom_id res chain seq x y z
N MET A 1 -12.57 42.21 35.19
CA MET A 1 -11.64 41.05 35.10
C MET A 1 -12.20 39.87 34.30
N THR A 2 -13.52 39.72 34.12
CA THR A 2 -14.15 38.59 33.41
C THR A 2 -13.97 38.55 31.89
N ARG A 3 -13.73 39.70 31.23
CA ARG A 3 -13.53 39.76 29.77
C ARG A 3 -12.15 39.29 29.32
N PHE A 4 -11.13 39.46 30.16
CA PHE A 4 -9.74 39.09 29.86
C PHE A 4 -9.54 37.56 29.95
N THR A 5 -10.09 36.93 30.97
CA THR A 5 -10.11 35.46 31.12
C THR A 5 -10.91 34.77 30.01
N ARG A 6 -12.02 35.38 29.56
CA ARG A 6 -12.82 34.84 28.45
C ARG A 6 -12.08 34.88 27.11
N ARG A 7 -11.31 35.95 26.85
CA ARG A 7 -10.45 36.06 25.67
C ARG A 7 -9.29 35.06 25.70
N LEU A 8 -8.67 34.87 26.87
CA LEU A 8 -7.58 33.90 27.06
C LEU A 8 -8.05 32.45 26.85
N ALA A 9 -9.26 32.13 27.33
CA ALA A 9 -9.88 30.81 27.12
C ALA A 9 -10.22 30.55 25.64
N LEU A 10 -10.72 31.56 24.92
CA LEU A 10 -11.00 31.47 23.48
C LEU A 10 -9.72 31.26 22.65
N THR A 11 -8.61 31.93 23.01
CA THR A 11 -7.32 31.73 22.34
C THR A 11 -6.70 30.36 22.64
N ALA A 12 -6.89 29.81 23.83
CA ALA A 12 -6.40 28.48 24.18
C ALA A 12 -7.13 27.36 23.41
N ILE A 13 -8.44 27.51 23.19
CA ILE A 13 -9.24 26.57 22.38
C ILE A 13 -8.82 26.62 20.90
N ALA A 14 -8.57 27.82 20.36
CA ALA A 14 -8.11 27.99 18.98
C ALA A 14 -6.68 27.45 18.75
N ALA A 15 -5.80 27.53 19.76
CA ALA A 15 -4.47 26.94 19.68
C ALA A 15 -4.50 25.40 19.74
N ALA A 16 -5.43 24.82 20.53
CA ALA A 16 -5.60 23.37 20.60
C ALA A 16 -6.15 22.75 19.30
N SER A 17 -6.92 23.50 18.50
CA SER A 17 -7.44 23.03 17.21
C SER A 17 -6.38 22.88 16.11
N LEU A 18 -5.21 23.52 16.23
CA LEU A 18 -4.13 23.43 15.26
C LEU A 18 -3.30 22.14 15.37
N VAL A 19 -3.35 21.46 16.52
CA VAL A 19 -2.62 20.20 16.76
C VAL A 19 -3.42 18.98 16.31
N ALA A 20 -4.71 19.15 16.01
CA ALA A 20 -5.62 18.08 15.58
C ALA A 20 -5.77 18.00 14.06
N LEU A 21 -4.77 18.46 13.29
CA LEU A 21 -4.73 18.14 11.86
C LEU A 21 -4.57 16.62 11.73
N PRO A 22 -5.50 15.92 11.06
CA PRO A 22 -5.32 14.49 10.83
C PRO A 22 -4.01 14.33 10.06
N ALA A 23 -3.10 13.52 10.61
CA ALA A 23 -1.98 13.02 9.82
C ALA A 23 -2.60 12.37 8.58
N LEU A 24 -2.27 12.88 7.39
CA LEU A 24 -2.67 12.27 6.12
C LEU A 24 -2.10 10.86 6.14
N ALA A 25 -2.94 9.88 6.46
CA ALA A 25 -2.54 8.48 6.43
C ALA A 25 -2.12 8.16 5.00
N ALA A 26 -0.96 7.53 4.84
CA ALA A 26 -0.48 7.08 3.54
C ALA A 26 -1.56 6.20 2.88
N GLU A 27 -1.80 6.43 1.60
CA GLU A 27 -2.79 5.68 0.85
C GLU A 27 -2.39 4.21 0.78
N LYS A 28 -3.33 3.30 1.02
CA LYS A 28 -3.05 1.87 0.93
C LYS A 28 -2.73 1.51 -0.51
N VAL A 29 -1.54 1.00 -0.75
CA VAL A 29 -1.09 0.58 -2.08
C VAL A 29 -1.29 -0.93 -2.20
N ASN A 30 -2.08 -1.35 -3.19
CA ASN A 30 -2.13 -2.74 -3.61
C ASN A 30 -1.29 -2.87 -4.90
N LEU A 31 -0.34 -3.80 -4.94
CA LEU A 31 0.54 -4.01 -6.09
C LEU A 31 0.34 -5.41 -6.66
N GLY A 32 -0.20 -5.48 -7.88
CA GLY A 32 -0.34 -6.72 -8.64
C GLY A 32 0.90 -6.99 -9.49
N VAL A 33 1.45 -8.20 -9.41
CA VAL A 33 2.62 -8.63 -10.18
C VAL A 33 2.28 -9.92 -10.92
N SER A 34 2.37 -9.92 -12.26
CA SER A 34 2.16 -11.10 -13.09
C SER A 34 3.46 -11.48 -13.80
N ILE A 35 3.97 -12.68 -13.52
CA ILE A 35 5.26 -13.17 -14.03
C ILE A 35 5.15 -14.59 -14.61
N PRO A 36 6.04 -15.02 -15.51
CA PRO A 36 6.03 -16.39 -16.01
C PRO A 36 6.30 -17.43 -14.91
N ALA A 37 5.55 -18.52 -14.92
CA ALA A 37 5.73 -19.65 -14.02
C ALA A 37 6.98 -20.43 -14.39
N ALA A 38 7.91 -20.56 -13.44
CA ALA A 38 9.11 -21.37 -13.58
C ALA A 38 9.66 -21.75 -12.20
N THR A 39 10.22 -22.95 -12.09
CA THR A 39 10.78 -23.48 -10.84
C THR A 39 12.30 -23.53 -10.83
N HIS A 40 12.95 -23.23 -11.96
CA HIS A 40 14.40 -23.34 -12.14
C HIS A 40 14.92 -22.35 -13.18
N SER A 41 16.24 -22.32 -13.34
CA SER A 41 16.95 -21.39 -14.23
C SER A 41 16.64 -19.92 -13.90
N PHE A 42 16.95 -19.02 -14.83
CA PHE A 42 16.80 -17.58 -14.67
C PHE A 42 15.39 -17.18 -14.23
N MET A 43 14.34 -17.72 -14.87
CA MET A 43 12.95 -17.37 -14.53
C MET A 43 12.53 -17.93 -13.16
N GLY A 44 13.03 -19.10 -12.75
CA GLY A 44 12.83 -19.61 -11.39
C GLY A 44 13.49 -18.70 -10.34
N GLY A 45 14.67 -18.15 -10.66
CA GLY A 45 15.33 -17.13 -9.84
C GLY A 45 14.47 -15.87 -9.69
N ILE A 46 13.87 -15.38 -10.78
CA ILE A 46 12.94 -14.24 -10.73
C ILE A 46 11.76 -14.53 -9.80
N ASN A 47 11.14 -15.71 -9.91
CA ASN A 47 10.03 -16.10 -9.04
C ASN A 47 10.42 -16.14 -7.56
N TYR A 48 11.61 -16.66 -7.26
CA TYR A 48 12.13 -16.67 -5.89
C TYR A 48 12.32 -15.25 -5.35
N TRP A 49 13.02 -14.39 -6.10
CA TRP A 49 13.34 -13.03 -5.66
C TRP A 49 12.10 -12.14 -5.55
N ALA A 50 11.10 -12.32 -6.43
CA ALA A 50 9.83 -11.60 -6.31
C ALA A 50 9.14 -11.90 -4.98
N ASN A 51 9.15 -13.16 -4.52
CA ASN A 51 8.58 -13.54 -3.22
C ASN A 51 9.40 -13.03 -2.03
N GLN A 52 10.74 -13.00 -2.13
CA GLN A 52 11.59 -12.37 -1.09
C GLN A 52 11.31 -10.87 -1.00
N ALA A 53 11.32 -10.16 -2.13
CA ALA A 53 11.03 -8.73 -2.18
C ALA A 53 9.65 -8.40 -1.63
N LYS A 54 8.62 -9.21 -1.96
CA LYS A 54 7.30 -9.07 -1.35
C LYS A 54 7.36 -9.11 0.17
N LYS A 55 8.03 -10.10 0.73
CA LYS A 55 8.13 -10.30 2.18
C LYS A 55 8.81 -9.10 2.86
N ASP A 56 9.89 -8.60 2.26
CA ASP A 56 10.66 -7.50 2.84
C ASP A 56 9.89 -6.17 2.73
N LEU A 57 9.28 -5.89 1.57
CA LEU A 57 8.51 -4.67 1.33
C LEU A 57 7.23 -4.62 2.18
N GLU A 58 6.46 -5.71 2.29
CA GLU A 58 5.26 -5.74 3.15
C GLU A 58 5.62 -5.65 4.65
N LYS A 59 6.84 -6.04 5.04
CA LYS A 59 7.33 -5.87 6.42
C LYS A 59 7.69 -4.41 6.72
N GLU A 60 8.31 -3.72 5.76
CA GLU A 60 8.74 -2.32 5.90
C GLU A 60 7.57 -1.34 5.73
N HIS A 61 6.62 -1.65 4.86
CA HIS A 61 5.48 -0.79 4.50
C HIS A 61 4.15 -1.45 4.89
N LYS A 62 3.58 -1.02 6.02
CA LYS A 62 2.31 -1.58 6.55
C LYS A 62 1.08 -1.28 5.68
N ASP A 63 1.20 -0.30 4.81
CA ASP A 63 0.21 0.19 3.86
C ASP A 63 0.32 -0.47 2.48
N LEU A 64 1.36 -1.28 2.24
CA LEU A 64 1.60 -1.99 0.99
C LEU A 64 1.14 -3.44 1.07
N LYS A 65 0.41 -3.89 0.05
CA LYS A 65 0.04 -5.30 -0.15
C LYS A 65 0.37 -5.75 -1.56
N ILE A 66 1.17 -6.79 -1.69
CA ILE A 66 1.67 -7.29 -2.97
C ILE A 66 1.01 -8.64 -3.28
N THR A 67 0.42 -8.77 -4.47
CA THR A 67 -0.14 -10.03 -4.97
C THR A 67 0.63 -10.49 -6.19
N ILE A 68 1.35 -11.60 -6.06
CA ILE A 68 2.11 -12.21 -7.15
C ILE A 68 1.28 -13.34 -7.74
N LYS A 69 1.07 -13.32 -9.06
CA LYS A 69 0.52 -14.43 -9.84
C LYS A 69 1.55 -14.90 -10.85
N THR A 70 1.70 -16.22 -10.98
CA THR A 70 2.56 -16.84 -11.98
C THR A 70 1.72 -17.40 -13.12
N ALA A 71 2.10 -17.18 -14.38
CA ALA A 71 1.36 -17.64 -15.55
C ALA A 71 2.13 -18.69 -16.34
N SER A 72 1.43 -19.74 -16.81
CA SER A 72 2.01 -20.79 -17.65
C SER A 72 2.23 -20.38 -19.12
N GLY A 73 1.66 -19.25 -19.53
CA GLY A 73 1.83 -18.70 -20.89
C GLY A 73 1.20 -17.32 -21.05
N ALA A 74 1.43 -16.70 -22.21
CA ALA A 74 1.01 -15.32 -22.49
C ALA A 74 -0.51 -15.06 -22.38
N PRO A 75 -1.41 -15.96 -22.86
CA PRO A 75 -2.85 -15.74 -22.70
C PRO A 75 -3.29 -15.70 -21.24
N GLU A 76 -2.76 -16.61 -20.41
CA GLU A 76 -3.03 -16.62 -18.98
C GLU A 76 -2.47 -15.36 -18.32
N GLN A 77 -1.26 -14.94 -18.69
CA GLN A 77 -0.65 -13.73 -18.17
C GLN A 77 -1.48 -12.48 -18.46
N ALA A 78 -2.02 -12.36 -19.67
CA ALA A 78 -2.91 -11.27 -20.05
C ALA A 78 -4.21 -11.26 -19.23
N ASN A 79 -4.82 -12.44 -19.02
CA ASN A 79 -6.02 -12.57 -18.19
C ASN A 79 -5.74 -12.19 -16.73
N GLN A 80 -4.58 -12.58 -16.18
CA GLN A 80 -4.19 -12.21 -14.82
C GLN A 80 -4.09 -10.69 -14.63
N LEU A 81 -3.60 -9.95 -15.63
CA LEU A 81 -3.58 -8.48 -15.60
C LEU A 81 -4.98 -7.90 -15.55
N GLN A 82 -5.92 -8.45 -16.32
CA GLN A 82 -7.33 -8.05 -16.28
C GLN A 82 -7.99 -8.40 -14.92
N ASP A 83 -7.66 -9.56 -14.36
CA ASP A 83 -8.17 -10.01 -13.06
C ASP A 83 -7.68 -9.15 -11.90
N PHE A 84 -6.51 -8.51 -12.01
CA PHE A 84 -6.04 -7.60 -10.97
C PHE A 84 -6.99 -6.40 -10.85
N THR A 85 -7.36 -5.79 -11.96
CA THR A 85 -8.28 -4.65 -11.96
C THR A 85 -9.73 -5.05 -11.66
N THR A 86 -10.17 -6.22 -12.14
CA THR A 86 -11.61 -6.58 -12.10
C THR A 86 -12.00 -7.43 -10.88
N VAL A 87 -11.25 -8.50 -10.58
CA VAL A 87 -11.58 -9.48 -9.53
C VAL A 87 -10.89 -9.12 -8.22
N THR A 88 -9.57 -8.91 -8.30
CA THR A 88 -8.73 -8.65 -7.13
C THR A 88 -8.87 -7.22 -6.63
N LYS A 89 -9.35 -6.32 -7.51
CA LYS A 89 -9.58 -4.89 -7.27
C LYS A 89 -8.33 -4.20 -6.72
N ILE A 90 -7.23 -4.42 -7.42
CA ILE A 90 -5.94 -3.78 -7.22
C ILE A 90 -5.82 -2.60 -8.16
#